data_AF-A0AB33TCM2-F1
#
_entry.id   AF-A0AB33TCM2-F1
#
_cell.length_a   1.000
_cell.length_b   1.000
_cell.length_c   1.000
_cell.angle_alpha   90.00
_cell.angle_beta   90.00
_cell.angle_gamma   90.00
#
_symmetry.space_group_name_H-M   'P 1'
#
loop_
_entity.id
_entity.type
_entity.pdbx_description
1 polymer ?
#
loop_
_entity_poly.entity_id
_entity_poly.type
_entity_poly.pdbx_seq_one_letter_code
_entity_poly.pdbx_strand_id
1 'polypeptide(L)'
;MHDSLPMLIGRECASPAIIGSTEIDCRRNEFGIDAVDALTYPEQVRIARLLCLPAFLCAATDPDTDLTRRSSLVTWEVEKIIPARDDADPWRATNRVWTAITFLTARRRDARIYGVPMRDTYYNILRFIQEPRDDSAAAGWSHEAQGRGGYGA
;
A
#
# COMPACT_ATOMS: atom_id res chain seq x y z
N MET A 1 -2.08 4.08 19.22
CA MET A 1 -2.14 4.68 17.87
C MET A 1 -2.16 3.53 16.88
N HIS A 2 -3.28 3.25 16.22
CA HIS A 2 -3.38 2.15 15.27
C HIS A 2 -2.94 2.67 13.90
N ASP A 3 -1.64 2.76 13.68
CA ASP A 3 -1.13 3.15 12.37
C ASP A 3 -1.50 2.04 11.37
N SER A 4 -2.09 2.44 10.24
CA SER A 4 -2.32 1.53 9.13
C SER A 4 -0.98 0.99 8.63
N LEU A 5 -0.95 -0.22 8.06
CA LEU A 5 0.30 -0.79 7.59
C LEU A 5 1.05 0.07 6.56
N PRO A 6 0.39 0.80 5.63
CA PRO A 6 1.09 1.80 4.81
C PRO A 6 1.82 2.86 5.63
N MET A 7 1.26 3.31 6.76
CA MET A 7 1.91 4.26 7.66
C MET A 7 3.08 3.64 8.43
N LEU A 8 2.98 2.36 8.82
CA LEU A 8 4.09 1.63 9.44
C LEU A 8 5.26 1.45 8.46
N ILE A 9 4.98 0.99 7.24
CA ILE A 9 6.01 0.87 6.19
C ILE A 9 6.60 2.25 5.87
N GLY A 10 5.77 3.28 5.79
CA GLY A 10 6.21 4.66 5.62
C GLY A 10 7.16 5.10 6.72
N ARG A 11 6.84 4.81 7.98
CA ARG A 11 7.70 5.15 9.13
C ARG A 11 9.05 4.45 9.05
N GLU A 12 9.05 3.16 8.73
CA GLU A 12 10.28 2.39 8.58
C GLU A 12 11.15 2.89 7.42
N CYS A 13 10.53 3.35 6.33
CA CYS A 13 11.23 3.94 5.18
C CYS A 13 11.74 5.37 5.46
N ALA A 14 11.09 6.10 6.36
CA ALA A 14 11.42 7.47 6.72
C ALA A 14 12.36 7.57 7.94
N SER A 15 12.97 6.47 8.39
CA SER A 15 13.85 6.53 9.56
C SER A 15 15.03 7.49 9.33
N PRO A 16 15.55 8.19 10.35
CA PRO A 16 16.73 9.05 10.22
C PRO A 16 17.94 8.34 9.63
N ALA A 17 18.10 7.03 9.91
CA ALA A 17 19.16 6.21 9.35
C ALA A 17 19.04 5.96 7.84
N ILE A 18 17.90 6.31 7.23
CA ILE A 18 17.65 6.22 5.78
C ILE A 18 17.64 7.62 5.16
N ILE A 19 17.02 8.59 5.83
CA ILE A 19 16.96 9.98 5.36
C ILE A 19 18.33 10.67 5.44
N GLY A 20 19.18 10.24 6.37
CA GLY A 20 20.49 10.84 6.63
C GLY A 20 20.42 11.85 7.78
N SER A 21 21.42 11.82 8.66
CA SER A 21 21.56 12.77 9.77
C SER A 21 21.64 14.23 9.31
N THR A 22 22.31 14.46 8.18
CA THR A 22 22.50 15.80 7.61
C THR A 22 21.18 16.46 7.27
N GLU A 23 20.25 15.71 6.68
CA GLU A 23 18.91 16.23 6.37
C GLU A 23 18.10 16.50 7.64
N ILE A 24 18.17 15.61 8.63
CA ILE A 24 17.44 15.79 9.90
C ILE A 24 17.93 17.03 10.64
N ASP A 25 19.24 17.25 10.70
CA ASP A 25 19.81 18.43 11.34
C ASP A 25 19.49 19.71 10.54
N CYS A 26 19.52 19.66 9.21
CA CYS A 26 19.07 20.76 8.36
C CYS A 26 17.63 21.17 8.69
N ARG A 27 16.70 20.20 8.74
CA ARG A 27 15.29 20.46 9.05
C ARG A 27 15.09 20.94 10.49
N ARG A 28 15.83 20.38 11.45
CA ARG A 28 15.78 20.85 12.85
C ARG A 28 16.16 22.33 12.93
N ASN A 29 17.23 22.73 12.25
CA ASN A 29 17.70 24.11 12.22
C ASN A 29 16.73 25.05 11.48
N GLU A 30 16.12 24.57 10.39
CA GLU A 30 15.19 25.37 9.58
C GLU A 30 13.85 25.59 10.29
N PHE A 31 13.27 24.55 10.88
CA PHE A 31 11.91 24.60 11.43
C PHE A 31 11.86 24.78 12.95
N GLY A 32 12.98 24.65 13.66
CA GLY A 32 13.03 24.69 15.12
C GLY A 32 12.26 23.54 15.79
N ILE A 33 12.14 22.39 15.10
CA ILE A 33 11.41 21.21 15.57
C ILE A 33 12.41 20.16 16.05
N ASP A 34 12.38 19.81 17.33
CA ASP A 34 13.24 18.76 17.89
C ASP A 34 12.67 17.34 17.71
N ALA A 35 11.35 17.23 17.54
CA ALA A 35 10.66 15.95 17.42
C ALA A 35 11.00 15.26 16.09
N VAL A 36 11.87 14.25 16.15
CA VAL A 36 12.35 13.50 14.97
C VAL A 36 11.20 12.88 14.16
N ASP A 37 10.19 12.31 14.84
CA ASP A 37 9.02 11.74 14.15
C ASP A 37 8.27 12.79 13.32
N ALA A 38 8.26 14.07 13.74
CA ALA A 38 7.67 15.16 12.96
C ALA A 38 8.55 15.58 11.77
N LEU A 39 9.88 15.53 11.93
CA LEU A 39 10.84 15.83 10.88
C LEU A 39 10.83 14.79 9.75
N THR A 40 10.51 13.54 10.05
CA THR A 40 10.46 12.43 9.08
C THR A 40 9.06 12.12 8.55
N TYR A 41 8.04 12.72 9.16
CA TYR A 41 6.64 12.53 8.79
C TYR A 41 6.33 12.78 7.31
N PRO A 42 6.92 13.80 6.63
CA PRO A 42 6.65 14.03 5.21
C PRO A 42 6.97 12.82 4.32
N GLU A 43 8.13 12.18 4.52
CA GLU A 43 8.53 10.97 3.79
C GLU A 43 7.64 9.79 4.17
N GLN A 44 7.32 9.63 5.46
CA GLN A 44 6.42 8.59 5.93
C GLN A 44 5.06 8.66 5.21
N VAL A 45 4.46 9.85 5.14
CA VAL A 45 3.18 10.07 4.46
C VAL A 45 3.30 9.85 2.95
N ARG A 46 4.39 10.29 2.32
CA ARG A 46 4.59 10.11 0.88
C ARG A 46 4.72 8.63 0.51
N ILE A 47 5.46 7.84 1.28
CA ILE A 47 5.55 6.38 1.09
C ILE A 47 4.20 5.71 1.33
N ALA A 48 3.50 6.07 2.42
CA ALA A 48 2.18 5.53 2.70
C ALA A 48 1.18 5.83 1.56
N ARG A 49 1.23 7.04 1.00
CA ARG A 49 0.40 7.45 -0.15
C ARG A 49 0.77 6.68 -1.41
N LEU A 50 2.06 6.47 -1.69
CA LEU A 50 2.52 5.64 -2.81
C LEU A 50 1.92 4.23 -2.71
N LEU A 51 1.98 3.62 -1.51
CA LEU A 51 1.39 2.31 -1.23
C LEU A 51 -0.14 2.27 -1.24
N CYS A 52 -0.81 3.43 -1.29
CA CYS A 52 -2.27 3.51 -1.47
C CYS A 52 -2.67 3.91 -2.89
N LEU A 53 -1.70 4.22 -3.77
CA LEU A 53 -1.98 4.73 -5.11
C LEU A 53 -2.35 3.57 -6.05
N PRO A 54 -3.58 3.53 -6.60
CA PRO A 54 -4.03 2.40 -7.40
C PRO A 54 -3.15 2.14 -8.63
N ALA A 55 -2.75 3.19 -9.35
CA ALA A 55 -1.91 3.05 -10.55
C ALA A 55 -0.54 2.41 -10.23
N PHE A 56 0.09 2.86 -9.14
CA PHE A 56 1.35 2.28 -8.67
C PHE A 56 1.15 0.83 -8.25
N LEU A 57 0.17 0.54 -7.39
CA LEU A 57 -0.10 -0.82 -6.92
C LEU A 57 -0.40 -1.76 -8.07
N CYS A 58 -1.24 -1.35 -9.03
CA CYS A 58 -1.57 -2.15 -10.21
C CYS A 58 -0.31 -2.56 -10.96
N ALA A 59 0.57 -1.60 -11.29
CA ALA A 59 1.78 -1.83 -12.06
C ALA A 59 2.86 -2.58 -11.27
N ALA A 60 3.10 -2.20 -10.01
CA ALA A 60 4.15 -2.76 -9.18
C ALA A 60 3.85 -4.21 -8.72
N THR A 61 2.57 -4.58 -8.61
CA THR A 61 2.16 -5.92 -8.13
C THR A 61 1.61 -6.83 -9.22
N ASP A 62 1.60 -6.42 -10.49
CA ASP A 62 1.12 -7.26 -11.59
C ASP A 62 2.01 -8.50 -11.76
N PRO A 63 1.48 -9.72 -11.59
CA PRO A 63 2.30 -10.93 -11.67
C PRO A 63 2.77 -11.27 -13.08
N ASP A 64 2.17 -10.69 -14.13
CA ASP A 64 2.55 -10.93 -15.53
C ASP A 64 3.66 -9.99 -16.01
N THR A 65 3.94 -8.92 -15.26
CA THR A 65 5.02 -7.99 -15.56
C THR A 65 6.37 -8.51 -15.03
N ASP A 66 7.41 -8.41 -15.86
CA ASP A 66 8.78 -8.83 -15.52
C ASP A 66 9.28 -8.25 -14.18
N LEU A 67 10.04 -9.06 -13.44
CA LEU A 67 10.54 -8.71 -12.12
C LEU A 67 11.44 -7.47 -12.17
N THR A 68 12.32 -7.37 -13.16
CA THR A 68 13.23 -6.23 -13.33
C THR A 68 12.45 -4.95 -13.56
N ARG A 69 11.42 -5.01 -14.42
CA ARG A 69 10.58 -3.85 -14.69
C ARG A 69 9.83 -3.36 -13.45
N ARG A 70 9.33 -4.27 -12.62
CA ARG A 70 8.63 -3.93 -11.37
C ARG A 70 9.57 -3.40 -10.30
N SER A 71 10.74 -4.02 -10.13
CA SER A 71 11.73 -3.55 -9.16
C SER A 71 12.27 -2.17 -9.56
N SER A 72 12.55 -1.93 -10.85
CA SER A 72 12.93 -0.61 -11.35
C SER A 72 11.84 0.45 -11.13
N LEU A 73 10.56 0.12 -11.32
CA LEU A 73 9.45 1.02 -11.02
C LEU A 73 9.42 1.38 -9.52
N VAL A 74 9.57 0.40 -8.64
CA VAL A 74 9.58 0.62 -7.19
C VAL A 74 10.76 1.49 -6.77
N THR A 75 11.97 1.19 -7.26
CA THR A 75 13.16 2.01 -7.03
C THR A 75 12.91 3.46 -7.46
N TRP A 76 12.45 3.65 -8.70
CA TRP A 76 12.23 4.99 -9.24
C TRP A 76 11.19 5.80 -8.46
N GLU A 77 10.09 5.19 -8.01
CA GLU A 77 9.08 5.90 -7.21
C GLU A 77 9.54 6.21 -5.79
N VAL A 78 10.29 5.31 -5.16
CA VAL A 78 10.80 5.50 -3.80
C VAL A 78 11.91 6.56 -3.76
N GLU A 79 12.82 6.56 -4.73
CA GLU A 79 13.94 7.51 -4.80
C GLU A 79 13.49 8.96 -4.98
N LYS A 80 12.31 9.21 -5.56
CA LYS A 80 11.73 10.57 -5.60
C LYS A 80 11.29 11.08 -4.23
N ILE A 81 11.07 10.18 -3.28
CA ILE A 81 10.54 10.51 -1.96
C ILE A 81 11.67 10.73 -0.97
N ILE A 82 12.71 9.88 -1.01
CA ILE A 82 13.84 9.96 -0.09
C ILE A 82 14.77 11.12 -0.51
N PRO A 83 15.16 12.02 0.40
CA PRO A 83 16.08 13.10 0.10
C PRO A 83 17.42 12.60 -0.44
N ALA A 84 17.95 13.28 -1.46
CA ALA A 84 19.26 13.01 -2.01
C ALA A 84 20.35 13.63 -1.11
N ARG A 85 20.86 12.84 -0.16
CA ARG A 85 22.01 13.18 0.68
C ARG A 85 23.07 12.10 0.60
N ASP A 86 24.33 12.48 0.80
CA ASP A 86 25.45 11.55 0.78
C ASP A 86 25.40 10.53 1.94
N ASP A 87 24.76 10.90 3.05
CA ASP A 87 24.51 10.03 4.21
C ASP A 87 23.12 9.39 4.20
N ALA A 88 22.36 9.53 3.11
CA ALA A 88 21.09 8.84 2.92
C ALA A 88 21.30 7.43 2.34
N ASP A 89 20.41 6.52 2.72
CA ASP A 89 20.45 5.10 2.38
C ASP A 89 19.16 4.70 1.61
N PRO A 90 18.84 5.33 0.46
CA PRO A 90 17.54 5.15 -0.21
C PRO A 90 17.25 3.69 -0.61
N TRP A 91 18.30 2.91 -0.89
CA TRP A 91 18.18 1.47 -1.17
C TRP A 91 17.51 0.69 -0.03
N ARG A 92 17.65 1.14 1.23
CA ARG A 92 16.99 0.52 2.39
C ARG A 92 15.49 0.77 2.40
N ALA A 93 15.03 1.96 1.97
CA ALA A 93 13.60 2.23 1.79
C ALA A 93 13.06 1.39 0.62
N THR A 94 13.76 1.39 -0.50
CA THR A 94 13.41 0.59 -1.69
C THR A 94 13.24 -0.88 -1.34
N ASN A 95 14.17 -1.48 -0.58
CA ASN A 95 14.08 -2.88 -0.16
C ASN A 95 12.86 -3.20 0.70
N ARG A 96 12.46 -2.27 1.59
CA ARG A 96 11.27 -2.46 2.44
C ARG A 96 9.99 -2.41 1.61
N VAL A 97 9.86 -1.41 0.75
CA VAL A 97 8.73 -1.30 -0.17
C VAL A 97 8.68 -2.51 -1.11
N TRP A 98 9.83 -2.90 -1.68
CA TRP A 98 9.94 -4.06 -2.58
C TRP A 98 9.51 -5.37 -1.90
N THR A 99 9.86 -5.56 -0.62
CA THR A 99 9.42 -6.72 0.17
C THR A 99 7.89 -6.77 0.25
N ALA A 100 7.25 -5.64 0.55
CA ALA A 100 5.79 -5.55 0.57
C ALA A 100 5.18 -5.83 -0.82
N ILE A 101 5.73 -5.24 -1.88
CA ILE A 101 5.28 -5.45 -3.26
C ILE A 101 5.41 -6.91 -3.70
N THR A 102 6.49 -7.59 -3.32
CA THR A 102 6.70 -9.01 -3.63
C THR A 102 5.62 -9.87 -2.96
N PHE A 103 5.32 -9.61 -1.68
CA PHE A 103 4.24 -10.31 -0.98
C PHE A 103 2.88 -10.05 -1.64
N LEU A 104 2.56 -8.80 -1.96
CA LEU A 104 1.29 -8.42 -2.58
C LEU A 104 1.15 -9.05 -3.98
N THR A 105 2.23 -9.13 -4.75
CA THR A 105 2.26 -9.84 -6.04
C THR A 105 1.88 -11.31 -5.88
N ALA A 106 2.49 -12.02 -4.92
CA ALA A 106 2.19 -13.42 -4.67
C ALA A 106 0.71 -13.61 -4.36
N ARG A 107 0.13 -12.72 -3.54
CA ARG A 107 -1.31 -12.72 -3.25
C ARG A 107 -2.19 -12.48 -4.47
N ARG A 108 -1.81 -11.56 -5.37
CA ARG A 108 -2.54 -11.36 -6.64
C ARG A 108 -2.48 -12.59 -7.53
N ARG A 109 -1.32 -13.23 -7.63
CA ARG A 109 -1.14 -14.48 -8.38
C ARG A 109 -2.02 -15.59 -7.83
N ASP A 110 -2.00 -15.81 -6.51
CA ASP A 110 -2.81 -16.84 -5.84
C ASP A 110 -4.31 -16.59 -6.03
N ALA A 111 -4.76 -15.33 -5.89
CA ALA A 111 -6.15 -14.95 -6.13
C ALA A 111 -6.61 -15.31 -7.55
N ARG A 112 -5.77 -15.07 -8.57
CA ARG A 112 -6.06 -15.44 -9.96
C ARG A 112 -6.08 -16.95 -10.17
N ILE A 113 -5.14 -17.69 -9.58
CA ILE A 113 -5.02 -19.16 -9.75
C ILE A 113 -6.19 -19.89 -9.08
N TYR A 114 -6.53 -19.49 -7.86
CA TYR A 114 -7.51 -20.21 -7.03
C TYR A 114 -8.92 -19.63 -7.11
N GLY A 115 -9.14 -18.54 -7.87
CA GLY A 115 -10.43 -17.87 -7.96
C GLY A 115 -10.92 -17.27 -6.63
N VAL A 116 -10.00 -17.00 -5.70
CA VAL A 116 -10.33 -16.43 -4.39
C VAL A 116 -10.30 -14.90 -4.44
N PRO A 117 -11.02 -14.19 -3.54
CA PRO A 117 -10.96 -12.74 -3.49
C PRO A 117 -9.52 -12.23 -3.37
N MET A 118 -9.18 -11.20 -4.14
CA MET A 118 -7.91 -10.48 -4.07
C MET A 118 -7.87 -9.62 -2.80
N ARG A 119 -7.81 -10.28 -1.64
CA ARG A 119 -7.70 -9.67 -0.31
C ARG A 119 -6.41 -10.13 0.31
N ASP A 120 -5.62 -9.19 0.80
CA ASP A 120 -4.51 -9.47 1.67
C ASP A 120 -4.94 -9.22 3.11
N THR A 121 -5.11 -10.29 3.89
CA THR A 121 -5.56 -10.22 5.28
C THR A 121 -4.57 -9.48 6.18
N TYR A 122 -3.30 -9.44 5.77
CA TYR A 122 -2.24 -8.81 6.55
C TYR A 122 -2.16 -7.30 6.29
N TYR A 123 -2.04 -6.82 5.03
CA TYR A 123 -1.81 -5.39 4.76
C TYR A 123 -3.09 -4.59 4.47
N ASN A 124 -4.18 -5.24 4.04
CA ASN A 124 -5.37 -4.62 3.50
C ASN A 124 -5.07 -3.55 2.43
N ILE A 125 -4.01 -3.74 1.64
CA ILE A 125 -3.53 -2.79 0.62
C ILE A 125 -4.17 -3.09 -0.74
N LEU A 126 -4.36 -4.35 -1.10
CA LEU A 126 -4.93 -4.73 -2.41
C LEU A 126 -6.36 -4.25 -2.59
N ARG A 127 -7.07 -3.87 -1.52
CA ARG A 127 -8.40 -3.25 -1.60
C ARG A 127 -8.44 -2.00 -2.49
N PHE A 128 -7.32 -1.28 -2.64
CA PHE A 128 -7.25 -0.07 -3.46
C PHE A 128 -7.24 -0.36 -4.97
N ILE A 129 -7.00 -1.61 -5.35
CA ILE A 129 -7.02 -2.08 -6.75
C ILE A 129 -7.99 -3.25 -6.95
N GLN A 130 -8.75 -3.61 -5.91
CA GLN A 130 -9.78 -4.64 -6.01
C GLN A 130 -10.97 -4.05 -6.76
N GLU A 131 -11.37 -4.70 -7.86
CA GLU A 131 -12.60 -4.35 -8.55
C GLU A 131 -13.80 -4.47 -7.60
N PRO A 132 -14.81 -3.59 -7.71
CA PRO A 132 -16.04 -3.74 -6.96
C PRO A 132 -16.59 -5.14 -7.21
N ARG A 133 -16.90 -5.87 -6.14
CA ARG A 133 -17.63 -7.12 -6.29
C ARG A 133 -19.02 -6.75 -6.81
N ASP A 134 -19.42 -7.28 -7.96
CA ASP A 134 -20.83 -7.30 -8.37
C ASP A 134 -21.58 -8.16 -7.34
N ASP A 135 -21.98 -7.55 -6.22
CA ASP A 135 -22.87 -8.16 -5.22
C ASP A 135 -24.31 -8.33 -5.76
N SER A 136 -24.53 -8.02 -7.05
CA SER A 136 -25.73 -8.31 -7.84
C SER A 136 -26.14 -9.80 -7.78
N ALA A 137 -25.19 -10.71 -7.59
CA ALA A 137 -25.47 -12.13 -7.45
C ALA A 137 -26.08 -12.52 -6.07
N ALA A 138 -25.95 -11.66 -5.05
CA ALA A 138 -26.50 -11.91 -3.72
C ALA A 138 -27.94 -11.39 -3.55
N ALA A 139 -28.43 -10.55 -4.46
CA ALA A 139 -29.78 -9.99 -4.43
C ALA A 139 -30.84 -10.90 -5.09
N GLY A 140 -30.44 -12.02 -5.71
CA GLY A 140 -31.34 -12.87 -6.49
C GLY A 140 -32.19 -13.86 -5.68
N TRP A 141 -31.97 -14.02 -4.37
CA TRP A 141 -32.65 -15.05 -3.56
C TRP A 141 -33.40 -14.42 -2.38
N SER A 142 -34.44 -13.62 -2.64
CA SER A 142 -35.44 -13.22 -1.63
C SER A 142 -36.74 -12.71 -2.26
N HIS A 143 -37.30 -13.41 -3.25
CA HIS A 143 -38.63 -13.05 -3.75
C HIS A 143 -39.50 -14.24 -4.20
N GLU A 144 -39.50 -15.35 -3.45
CA GLU A 144 -40.54 -16.39 -3.60
C GLU A 144 -40.94 -16.95 -2.24
N ALA A 145 -41.63 -16.14 -1.41
CA ALA A 145 -42.33 -16.67 -0.23
C ALA A 145 -43.41 -15.71 0.32
N GLN A 146 -44.31 -15.16 -0.49
CA GLN A 146 -45.54 -14.58 0.08
C GLN A 146 -46.68 -14.55 -0.94
N GLY A 147 -47.75 -15.32 -0.68
CA GLY A 147 -49.06 -15.04 -1.29
C GLY A 147 -49.89 -16.22 -1.80
N ARG A 148 -50.14 -17.28 -1.00
CA ARG A 148 -51.37 -18.07 -1.15
C ARG A 148 -51.98 -18.45 0.20
N GLY A 149 -52.98 -17.65 0.58
CA GLY A 149 -53.98 -17.89 1.62
C GLY A 149 -54.76 -16.57 1.72
N GLY A 150 -56.07 -16.48 1.64
CA GLY A 150 -57.16 -17.44 1.61
C GLY A 150 -58.37 -16.65 2.13
N TYR A 151 -59.41 -16.48 1.31
CA TYR A 151 -60.76 -16.06 1.68
C TYR A 151 -61.67 -16.81 0.69
N GLY A 152 -62.57 -17.70 1.06
CA GLY A 152 -63.51 -17.63 2.17
C GLY A 152 -64.85 -17.19 1.60
N ALA A 153 -65.70 -18.16 1.26
CA ALA A 153 -67.13 -18.00 0.99
C ALA A 153 -67.87 -19.05 1.83
#